data_AF-A0A0L0FAJ4-F1
#
_entry.id   AF-A0A0L0FAJ4-F1
#
_cell.length_a   1.000
_cell.length_b   1.000
_cell.length_c   1.000
_cell.angle_alpha   90.00
_cell.angle_beta   90.00
_cell.angle_gamma   90.00
#
_symmetry.space_group_name_H-M   'P 1'
#
loop_
_entity.id
_entity.type
_entity.pdbx_description
1 polymer ?
#
loop_
_entity_poly.entity_id
_entity_poly.type
_entity_poly.pdbx_seq_one_letter_code
_entity_poly.pdbx_strand_id
1 'polypeptide(L)'
;GHAEVVRALLARDAVANSTDKKGRCAAHWAIKNKPQNVQLVESLIYTCPQSASVQDHLGWSPLHLACANGASPDAVECLIDADPSMLEARDKFGLAPIHRAVAGSNDFEGMLIASELMQSAESF
;
A
#
# COMPACT_ATOMS: atom_id res chain seq x y z
N GLY A 1 -7.89 -16.24 7.96
CA GLY A 1 -9.12 -15.54 8.35
C GLY A 1 -8.86 -14.54 9.47
N HIS A 2 -8.21 -13.42 9.16
CA HIS A 2 -7.92 -12.35 10.14
C HIS A 2 -8.73 -11.06 9.87
N ALA A 3 -9.53 -11.02 8.81
CA ALA A 3 -10.31 -9.85 8.39
C ALA A 3 -11.35 -9.44 9.44
N GLU A 4 -12.05 -10.39 10.06
CA GLU A 4 -12.99 -10.15 11.16
C GLU A 4 -12.32 -9.48 12.38
N VAL A 5 -11.14 -9.99 12.77
CA VAL A 5 -10.37 -9.48 13.91
C VAL A 5 -9.84 -8.07 13.61
N VAL A 6 -9.38 -7.83 12.39
CA VAL A 6 -8.92 -6.51 11.96
C VAL A 6 -10.08 -5.52 11.91
N ARG A 7 -11.25 -5.89 11.37
CA ARG A 7 -12.47 -5.05 11.43
C ARG A 7 -12.87 -4.71 12.87
N ALA A 8 -12.84 -5.68 13.77
CA ALA A 8 -13.14 -5.46 15.19
C ALA A 8 -12.10 -4.56 15.90
N LEU A 9 -10.84 -4.63 15.50
CA LEU A 9 -9.77 -3.77 16.02
C LEU A 9 -9.83 -2.35 15.43
N LEU A 10 -10.18 -2.21 14.16
CA LEU A 10 -10.31 -0.92 13.47
C LEU A 10 -11.55 -0.13 13.92
N ALA A 11 -12.59 -0.81 14.40
CA ALA A 11 -13.73 -0.16 15.06
C ALA A 11 -13.33 0.63 16.32
N ARG A 12 -12.12 0.43 16.84
CA ARG A 12 -11.50 1.29 17.84
C ARG A 12 -10.53 2.26 17.14
N ASP A 13 -11.02 3.46 16.86
CA ASP A 13 -10.33 4.60 16.20
C ASP A 13 -8.86 4.80 16.63
N ALA A 14 -8.50 4.43 17.86
CA ALA A 14 -7.17 4.56 18.42
C ALA A 14 -6.07 3.69 17.76
N VAL A 15 -6.42 2.59 17.06
CA VAL A 15 -5.43 1.62 16.57
C VAL A 15 -5.04 1.85 15.10
N ALA A 16 -5.91 2.46 14.29
CA ALA A 16 -5.72 2.57 12.85
C ALA A 16 -4.52 3.44 12.43
N ASN A 17 -4.29 4.54 13.15
CA ASN A 17 -3.17 5.45 12.92
C ASN A 17 -1.94 5.14 13.78
N SER A 18 -1.98 4.07 14.58
CA SER A 18 -0.82 3.66 15.36
C SER A 18 0.26 3.09 14.45
N THR A 19 1.48 3.61 14.57
CA THR A 19 2.64 3.14 13.84
C THR A 19 3.54 2.28 14.72
N ASP A 20 4.19 1.28 14.13
CA ASP A 20 5.20 0.50 14.82
C ASP A 20 6.51 1.30 15.01
N LYS A 21 7.52 0.68 15.64
CA LYS A 21 8.85 1.31 15.84
C LYS A 21 9.57 1.71 14.54
N LYS A 22 9.09 1.28 13.38
CA LYS A 22 9.61 1.63 12.06
C LYS A 22 8.71 2.64 11.33
N GLY A 23 7.66 3.16 11.97
CA GLY A 23 6.70 4.07 11.35
C GLY A 23 5.62 3.38 10.51
N ARG A 24 5.51 2.05 10.57
CA ARG A 24 4.58 1.31 9.71
C ARG A 24 3.20 1.20 10.35
N CYS A 25 2.17 1.58 9.62
CA CYS A 25 0.76 1.39 9.99
C CYS A 25 0.22 0.01 9.60
N ALA A 26 -1.05 -0.26 9.92
CA ALA A 26 -1.72 -1.50 9.56
C ALA A 26 -1.69 -1.80 8.04
N ALA A 27 -1.77 -0.79 7.18
CA ALA A 27 -1.79 -0.98 5.72
C ALA A 27 -0.47 -1.53 5.19
N HIS A 28 0.66 -1.08 5.75
CA HIS A 28 1.98 -1.64 5.43
C HIS A 28 2.06 -3.14 5.73
N TRP A 29 1.46 -3.56 6.84
CA TRP A 29 1.45 -4.96 7.25
C TRP A 29 0.47 -5.81 6.45
N ALA A 30 -0.68 -5.25 6.07
CA ALA A 30 -1.67 -5.92 5.22
C ALA A 30 -1.05 -6.30 3.86
N ILE A 31 -0.29 -5.38 3.26
CA ILE A 31 0.43 -5.62 2.00
C ILE A 31 1.61 -6.58 2.17
N LYS A 32 2.36 -6.48 3.28
CA LYS A 32 3.53 -7.33 3.52
C LYS A 32 3.19 -8.80 3.80
N ASN A 33 1.96 -9.09 4.24
CA ASN A 33 1.57 -10.44 4.62
C ASN A 33 1.39 -11.35 3.39
N LYS A 34 1.96 -12.57 3.43
CA LYS A 34 1.79 -13.59 2.38
C LYS A 34 1.13 -14.85 2.97
N PRO A 35 0.09 -15.44 2.35
CA PRO A 35 -0.58 -14.99 1.12
C PRO A 35 -1.33 -13.67 1.33
N GLN A 36 -1.26 -12.78 0.33
CA GLN A 36 -1.88 -11.45 0.41
C GLN A 36 -3.40 -11.59 0.40
N ASN A 37 -4.06 -10.86 1.31
CA ASN A 37 -5.50 -10.88 1.45
C ASN A 37 -6.07 -9.53 1.00
N VAL A 38 -6.56 -9.47 -0.23
CA VAL A 38 -7.12 -8.25 -0.84
C VAL A 38 -8.28 -7.70 -0.02
N GLN A 39 -9.20 -8.56 0.42
CA GLN A 39 -10.34 -8.13 1.25
C GLN A 39 -9.93 -7.50 2.57
N LEU A 40 -8.77 -7.90 3.13
CA LEU A 40 -8.22 -7.27 4.31
C LEU A 40 -7.73 -5.85 4.00
N VAL A 41 -7.04 -5.67 2.87
CA VAL A 41 -6.57 -4.35 2.40
C VAL A 41 -7.78 -3.46 2.14
N GLU A 42 -8.74 -3.91 1.35
CA GLU A 42 -10.01 -3.20 1.08
C GLU A 42 -10.72 -2.79 2.37
N SER A 43 -10.98 -3.74 3.28
CA SER A 43 -11.69 -3.45 4.54
C SER A 43 -10.93 -2.43 5.38
N LEU A 44 -9.60 -2.53 5.42
CA LEU A 44 -8.75 -1.63 6.19
C LEU A 44 -8.75 -0.22 5.60
N ILE A 45 -8.60 -0.11 4.28
CA ILE A 45 -8.58 1.16 3.57
C ILE A 45 -9.96 1.83 3.61
N TYR A 46 -11.04 1.05 3.46
CA TYR A 46 -12.40 1.55 3.61
C TYR A 46 -12.67 2.11 5.00
N THR A 47 -12.18 1.43 6.05
CA THR A 47 -12.37 1.90 7.43
C THR A 47 -11.44 3.06 7.77
N CYS A 48 -10.24 3.07 7.20
CA CYS A 48 -9.16 4.00 7.54
C CYS A 48 -8.39 4.44 6.30
N PRO A 49 -8.98 5.32 5.45
CA PRO A 49 -8.38 5.72 4.18
C PRO A 49 -7.04 6.45 4.37
N GLN A 50 -6.89 7.20 5.46
CA GLN A 50 -5.65 7.89 5.84
C GLN A 50 -4.46 6.94 6.01
N SER A 51 -4.70 5.64 6.24
CA SER A 51 -3.62 4.65 6.36
C SER A 51 -2.89 4.39 5.03
N ALA A 52 -3.49 4.71 3.88
CA ALA A 52 -2.89 4.63 2.55
C ALA A 52 -1.74 5.62 2.35
N SER A 53 -1.81 6.77 3.02
CA SER A 53 -0.88 7.89 2.87
C SER A 53 0.29 7.85 3.86
N VAL A 54 0.20 7.00 4.90
CA VAL A 54 1.22 6.95 5.96
C VAL A 54 2.55 6.49 5.36
N GLN A 55 3.62 7.24 5.63
CA GLN A 55 4.97 6.86 5.28
C GLN A 55 5.74 6.35 6.50
N ASP A 56 6.46 5.24 6.32
CA ASP A 56 7.33 4.71 7.35
C ASP A 56 8.63 5.53 7.50
N HIS A 57 9.54 5.12 8.39
CA HIS A 57 10.79 5.84 8.61
C HIS A 57 11.74 5.85 7.39
N LEU A 58 11.49 5.05 6.35
CA LEU A 58 12.20 5.08 5.08
C LEU A 58 11.47 5.94 4.02
N GLY A 59 10.34 6.54 4.38
CA GLY A 59 9.47 7.25 3.46
C GLY A 59 8.60 6.32 2.63
N TRP A 60 8.56 5.01 2.94
CA TRP A 60 7.76 4.06 2.19
C TRP A 60 6.31 4.17 2.61
N SER A 61 5.45 4.37 1.63
CA SER A 61 4.01 4.21 1.81
C SER A 61 3.59 2.75 1.59
N PRO A 62 2.36 2.37 1.96
CA PRO A 62 1.77 1.11 1.55
C PRO A 62 1.88 0.85 0.04
N LEU A 63 1.75 1.90 -0.79
CA LEU A 63 1.89 1.80 -2.24
C LEU A 63 3.34 1.47 -2.66
N HIS A 64 4.36 2.06 -2.01
CA HIS A 64 5.76 1.67 -2.23
C HIS A 64 6.00 0.19 -1.92
N LEU A 65 5.42 -0.31 -0.81
CA LEU A 65 5.52 -1.72 -0.43
C LEU A 65 4.78 -2.63 -1.40
N ALA A 66 3.62 -2.21 -1.90
CA ALA A 66 2.82 -2.97 -2.85
C ALA A 66 3.58 -3.16 -4.15
N CYS A 67 4.19 -2.09 -4.65
CA CYS A 67 5.07 -2.10 -5.81
C CYS A 67 6.31 -2.97 -5.59
N ALA A 68 7.01 -2.78 -4.47
CA ALA A 68 8.26 -3.50 -4.19
C ALA A 68 8.09 -5.01 -3.97
N ASN A 69 6.93 -5.45 -3.46
CA ASN A 69 6.69 -6.85 -3.10
C ASN A 69 5.89 -7.64 -4.15
N GLY A 70 5.44 -6.99 -5.23
CA GLY A 70 4.52 -7.58 -6.20
C GLY A 70 3.15 -7.88 -5.57
N ALA A 71 2.48 -6.85 -5.05
CA ALA A 71 1.12 -7.01 -4.53
C ALA A 71 0.12 -7.26 -5.67
N SER A 72 -1.05 -7.80 -5.35
CA SER A 72 -2.11 -7.96 -6.35
C SER A 72 -2.57 -6.61 -6.91
N PRO A 73 -2.89 -6.52 -8.22
CA PRO A 73 -3.43 -5.31 -8.85
C PRO A 73 -4.58 -4.68 -8.06
N ASP A 74 -5.56 -5.49 -7.63
CA ASP A 74 -6.70 -5.03 -6.82
C ASP A 74 -6.28 -4.29 -5.54
N ALA A 75 -5.21 -4.73 -4.89
CA ALA A 75 -4.72 -4.10 -3.66
C ALA A 75 -3.97 -2.79 -3.96
N VAL A 76 -3.33 -2.69 -5.13
CA VAL A 76 -2.70 -1.47 -5.63
C VAL A 76 -3.77 -0.45 -5.98
N GLU A 77 -4.79 -0.86 -6.74
CA GLU A 77 -5.93 -0.01 -7.12
C GLU A 77 -6.64 0.55 -5.89
N CYS A 78 -6.93 -0.29 -4.89
CA CYS A 78 -7.52 0.17 -3.62
C CYS A 78 -6.68 1.23 -2.90
N LEU A 79 -5.34 1.13 -2.97
CA LEU A 79 -4.45 2.12 -2.35
C LEU A 79 -4.42 3.43 -3.13
N ILE A 80 -4.47 3.35 -4.47
CA ILE A 80 -4.51 4.52 -5.35
C ILE A 80 -5.83 5.25 -5.19
N ASP A 81 -6.95 4.54 -5.20
CA ASP A 81 -8.29 5.12 -5.01
C ASP A 81 -8.43 5.83 -3.66
N ALA A 82 -7.75 5.32 -2.63
CA ALA A 82 -7.74 5.94 -1.32
C ALA A 82 -6.91 7.23 -1.26
N ASP A 83 -5.77 7.25 -1.93
CA ASP A 83 -4.94 8.45 -2.06
C ASP A 83 -4.09 8.44 -3.34
N PRO A 84 -4.58 9.08 -4.41
CA PRO A 84 -3.87 9.14 -5.69
C PRO A 84 -2.55 9.91 -5.61
N SER A 85 -2.41 10.83 -4.65
CA SER A 85 -1.18 11.62 -4.49
C SER A 85 0.05 10.75 -4.16
N MET A 86 -0.20 9.54 -3.64
CA MET A 86 0.87 8.60 -3.29
C MET A 86 1.57 8.00 -4.51
N LEU A 87 1.01 8.14 -5.72
CA LEU A 87 1.67 7.76 -6.98
C LEU A 87 3.00 8.49 -7.19
N GLU A 88 3.06 9.77 -6.78
CA GLU A 88 4.23 10.63 -6.93
C GLU A 88 5.00 10.81 -5.62
N ALA A 89 4.52 10.22 -4.52
CA ALA A 89 5.18 10.31 -3.23
C ALA A 89 6.59 9.71 -3.33
N ARG A 90 7.60 10.47 -2.89
CA ARG A 90 8.99 10.01 -2.93
C ARG A 90 9.41 9.49 -1.57
N ASP A 91 10.09 8.35 -1.58
CA ASP A 91 10.76 7.84 -0.39
C ASP A 91 12.04 8.63 -0.07
N LYS A 92 12.75 8.23 0.99
CA LYS A 92 14.02 8.88 1.39
C LYS A 92 15.15 8.78 0.37
N PHE A 93 15.01 7.91 -0.63
CA PHE A 93 15.97 7.76 -1.73
C PHE A 93 15.53 8.56 -2.98
N GLY A 94 14.43 9.32 -2.87
CA GLY A 94 13.87 10.08 -3.98
C GLY A 94 13.10 9.21 -4.98
N LEU A 95 12.82 7.94 -4.63
CA LEU A 95 12.16 6.98 -5.50
C LEU A 95 10.65 7.01 -5.24
N ALA A 96 9.87 7.15 -6.31
CA ALA A 96 8.43 6.96 -6.29
C ALA A 96 8.06 5.45 -6.32
N PRO A 97 6.81 5.07 -6.00
CA PRO A 97 6.37 3.67 -5.98
C PRO A 97 6.67 2.92 -7.28
N ILE A 98 6.48 3.55 -8.44
CA ILE A 98 6.79 2.94 -9.74
C ILE A 98 8.26 2.55 -9.88
N HIS A 99 9.18 3.36 -9.36
CA HIS A 99 10.61 3.03 -9.37
C HIS A 99 10.89 1.79 -8.50
N ARG A 100 10.13 1.62 -7.42
CA ARG A 100 10.20 0.44 -6.55
C ARG A 100 9.58 -0.80 -7.20
N ALA A 101 8.54 -0.64 -8.02
CA ALA A 101 7.98 -1.74 -8.80
C ALA A 101 9.06 -2.31 -9.73
N VAL A 102 9.66 -1.45 -10.55
CA VAL A 102 10.70 -1.86 -11.51
C VAL A 102 11.97 -2.39 -10.82
N ALA A 103 12.38 -1.79 -9.70
CA ALA A 103 13.57 -2.24 -8.98
C ALA A 103 13.35 -3.51 -8.14
N GLY A 104 12.12 -3.77 -7.71
CA GLY A 104 11.77 -4.90 -6.85
C GLY A 104 11.38 -6.16 -7.60
N SER A 105 10.86 -6.03 -8.83
CA SER A 105 10.32 -7.16 -9.58
C SER A 105 11.26 -7.68 -10.66
N ASN A 106 11.68 -8.94 -10.53
CA ASN A 106 12.06 -9.78 -11.66
C ASN A 106 10.84 -10.54 -12.24
N ASP A 107 9.66 -10.28 -11.68
CA ASP A 107 8.44 -11.08 -11.88
C ASP A 107 7.41 -10.30 -12.69
N PHE A 108 6.61 -11.00 -13.51
CA PHE A 108 5.61 -10.41 -14.41
C PHE A 108 4.61 -9.49 -13.69
N GLU A 109 4.27 -9.79 -12.44
CA GLU A 109 3.31 -9.02 -11.66
C GLU A 109 3.80 -7.60 -11.33
N GLY A 110 5.07 -7.41 -10.97
CA GLY A 110 5.57 -6.06 -10.70
C GLY A 110 5.71 -5.20 -11.95
N MET A 111 5.97 -5.82 -13.10
CA MET A 111 5.93 -5.16 -14.40
C MET A 111 4.50 -4.74 -14.79
N LEU A 112 3.51 -5.59 -14.50
CA LEU A 112 2.09 -5.27 -14.72
C LEU A 112 1.68 -4.07 -13.86
N ILE A 113 2.00 -4.09 -12.56
CA ILE A 113 1.74 -2.96 -11.65
C ILE A 113 2.41 -1.68 -12.17
N ALA A 114 3.67 -1.75 -12.61
CA ALA A 114 4.35 -0.58 -13.19
C ALA A 114 3.60 -0.04 -14.42
N SER A 115 3.08 -0.92 -15.29
CA SER A 115 2.32 -0.51 -16.47
C SER A 115 0.96 0.09 -16.14
N GLU A 116 0.29 -0.40 -15.08
CA GLU A 116 -0.97 0.16 -14.59
C GLU A 116 -0.75 1.54 -13.97
N LEU A 117 0.30 1.70 -13.16
CA LEU A 117 0.66 2.99 -12.56
C LEU A 117 0.98 4.05 -13.61
N MET A 118 1.62 3.69 -14.73
CA MET A 118 1.84 4.61 -15.84
C MET A 118 0.53 5.07 -16.48
N GLN A 119 -0.42 4.16 -16.69
CA GLN A 119 -1.74 4.50 -17.24
C GLN A 119 -2.51 5.42 -16.29
N SER A 120 -2.47 5.16 -14.99
CA SER A 120 -3.10 6.01 -13.98
C SER A 120 -2.47 7.39 -13.89
N ALA A 121 -1.16 7.53 -14.12
CA ALA A 121 -0.46 8.81 -14.13
C ALA A 121 -0.77 9.67 -15.38
N GLU A 122 -1.04 9.04 -16.52
CA GLU A 122 -1.41 9.73 -17.78
C GLU A 122 -2.89 10.18 -17.81
N SER A 123 -3.70 9.72 -16.85
CA SER A 123 -5.15 9.96 -16.78
C SER A 123 -5.55 11.27 -16.08
N PHE A 124 -4.58 12.09 -15.65
CA PHE A 124 -4.79 13.36 -14.94
C PHE A 124 -4.04 14.52 -15.61
#